data_AF-X1GLR6-F1
#
_entry.id   AF-X1GLR6-F1
#
_cell.length_a   1.000
_cell.length_b   1.000
_cell.length_c   1.000
_cell.angle_alpha   90.00
_cell.angle_beta   90.00
_cell.angle_gamma   90.00
#
_symmetry.space_group_name_H-M   'P 1'
#
loop_
_entity.id
_entity.type
_entity.pdbx_description
1 polymer ?
#
loop_
_entity_poly.entity_id
_entity_poly.type
_entity_poly.pdbx_seq_one_letter_code
_entity_poly.pdbx_strand_id
1 'polypeptide(L)'
;MKSTTKKIFVLILLGMGFMCLPNIKLNFSFGQKSNVKIPKQSAAYTESFIHVDGNWTLTATKAWCDGLGTWQEPYVIEDVTIDSGGTGSGIFINNSKNDYFIIRNCTVYNAGSGTYDAGIKLENTNNGTLTNNNCSNNPQYGILLLNFCYNNT
;
A
#
# COMPACT_ATOMS: atom_id res chain seq x y z
N MET A 1 1.69 61.12 26.62
CA MET A 1 1.42 59.79 27.21
C MET A 1 0.19 59.19 26.53
N LYS A 2 0.36 58.14 25.70
CA LYS A 2 -0.74 57.44 25.01
C LYS A 2 -1.31 56.36 25.95
N SER A 3 -2.63 56.41 26.15
CA SER A 3 -3.41 55.57 27.08
C SER A 3 -3.25 54.07 26.80
N THR A 4 -2.64 53.35 27.73
CA THR A 4 -2.45 51.88 27.72
C THR A 4 -3.74 51.12 28.11
N THR A 5 -4.72 51.81 28.70
CA THR A 5 -5.93 51.22 29.26
C THR A 5 -6.90 50.70 28.19
N LYS A 6 -6.95 51.33 27.01
CA LYS A 6 -7.81 50.86 25.90
C LYS A 6 -7.35 49.53 25.29
N LYS A 7 -6.05 49.22 25.33
CA LYS A 7 -5.50 47.96 24.79
C LYS A 7 -5.78 46.75 25.69
N ILE A 8 -5.84 46.96 27.01
CA ILE A 8 -6.14 45.90 27.99
C ILE A 8 -7.60 45.47 27.88
N PHE A 9 -8.54 46.40 27.67
CA PHE A 9 -9.96 46.07 27.53
C PHE A 9 -10.28 45.24 26.26
N VAL A 10 -9.53 45.45 25.18
CA VAL A 10 -9.69 44.69 23.91
C VAL A 10 -9.20 43.24 24.05
N LEU A 11 -8.18 42.98 24.87
CA LEU A 11 -7.66 41.64 25.10
C LEU A 11 -8.60 40.77 25.97
N ILE A 12 -9.33 41.37 26.91
CA ILE A 12 -10.28 40.64 27.77
C ILE A 12 -11.53 40.22 26.98
N LEU A 13 -11.98 41.03 26.01
CA LEU A 13 -13.12 40.70 25.13
C LEU A 13 -12.84 39.54 24.15
N LEU A 14 -11.59 39.34 23.72
CA LEU A 14 -11.21 38.22 22.85
C LEU A 14 -11.05 36.89 23.61
N GLY A 15 -10.76 36.92 24.92
CA GLY A 15 -10.58 35.72 25.74
C GLY A 15 -11.87 35.07 26.24
N MET A 16 -12.97 35.83 26.37
CA MET A 16 -14.24 35.31 26.91
C MET A 16 -15.21 34.77 25.84
N GLY A 17 -14.90 34.97 24.54
CA GLY A 17 -15.74 34.48 23.44
C GLY A 17 -15.64 32.99 23.12
N PHE A 18 -14.71 32.26 23.76
CA PHE A 18 -14.47 30.83 23.50
C PHE A 18 -15.18 29.87 24.47
N MET A 19 -15.91 30.37 25.47
CA MET A 19 -16.55 29.53 26.50
C MET A 19 -17.96 29.03 26.17
N CYS A 20 -18.55 29.45 25.04
CA CYS A 20 -19.88 28.99 24.62
C CYS A 20 -19.86 28.48 23.17
N LEU A 21 -19.04 27.47 22.89
CA LEU A 21 -19.33 26.60 21.76
C LEU A 21 -20.32 25.53 22.24
N PRO A 22 -21.52 25.42 21.65
CA PRO A 22 -22.39 24.30 21.95
C PRO A 22 -21.66 22.98 21.59
N ASN A 23 -21.82 21.97 22.43
CA ASN A 23 -21.32 20.61 22.16
C ASN A 23 -22.02 20.04 20.92
N ILE A 24 -21.50 20.34 19.73
CA ILE A 24 -21.98 19.75 18.49
C ILE A 24 -21.55 18.28 18.51
N LYS A 25 -22.49 17.36 18.78
CA LYS A 25 -22.30 15.93 18.51
C LYS A 25 -22.42 15.71 17.01
N LEU A 26 -21.28 15.55 16.33
CA LEU A 26 -21.24 15.12 14.93
C LEU A 26 -21.52 13.62 14.86
N ASN A 27 -22.75 13.25 14.51
CA ASN A 27 -23.10 11.86 14.23
C ASN A 27 -22.81 11.55 12.75
N PHE A 28 -21.66 10.96 12.47
CA PHE A 28 -21.39 10.36 11.17
C PHE A 28 -21.99 8.96 11.12
N SER A 29 -23.23 8.85 10.66
CA SER A 29 -23.80 7.56 10.26
C SER A 29 -23.34 7.23 8.85
N PHE A 30 -22.22 6.51 8.72
CA PHE A 30 -21.84 5.90 7.45
C PHE A 30 -22.70 4.64 7.23
N GLY A 31 -23.84 4.85 6.56
CA GLY A 31 -24.63 3.76 6.01
C GLY A 31 -23.99 3.26 4.72
N GLN A 32 -22.98 2.38 4.82
CA GLN A 32 -22.61 1.51 3.72
C GLN A 32 -22.74 0.05 4.15
N LYS A 33 -23.75 -0.63 3.60
CA LYS A 33 -23.68 -2.08 3.43
C LYS A 33 -22.61 -2.33 2.39
N SER A 34 -21.41 -2.61 2.83
CA SER A 34 -20.35 -3.09 1.96
C SER A 34 -20.30 -4.61 2.11
N ASN A 35 -20.43 -5.34 0.99
CA ASN A 35 -19.89 -6.70 0.89
C ASN A 35 -18.36 -6.59 0.77
N VAL A 36 -17.74 -5.85 1.70
CA VAL A 36 -16.28 -5.79 1.79
C VAL A 36 -15.87 -7.13 2.36
N LYS A 37 -15.30 -7.98 1.49
CA LYS A 37 -14.34 -8.99 1.92
C LYS A 37 -13.29 -8.19 2.68
N ILE A 38 -13.35 -8.22 4.01
CA ILE A 38 -12.38 -7.52 4.85
C ILE A 38 -11.03 -8.04 4.36
N PRO A 39 -10.13 -7.18 3.84
CA PRO A 39 -8.78 -7.62 3.48
C PRO A 39 -8.23 -8.35 4.69
N LYS A 40 -7.69 -9.56 4.53
CA LYS A 40 -7.09 -10.21 5.71
C LYS A 40 -5.98 -9.27 6.16
N GLN A 41 -5.72 -9.18 7.46
CA GLN A 41 -4.62 -8.34 7.94
C GLN A 41 -3.34 -8.74 7.18
N SER A 42 -2.49 -7.79 6.76
CA SER A 42 -1.32 -7.99 5.89
C SER A 42 -0.28 -9.03 6.38
N ALA A 43 -0.52 -9.62 7.54
CA ALA A 43 0.26 -10.64 8.21
C ALA A 43 -0.46 -12.01 8.27
N ALA A 44 -1.44 -12.26 7.40
CA ALA A 44 -2.05 -13.59 7.28
C ALA A 44 -1.04 -14.63 6.80
N TYR A 45 -0.05 -14.20 6.00
CA TYR A 45 1.00 -15.05 5.46
C TYR A 45 2.38 -14.38 5.59
N THR A 46 3.43 -15.19 5.68
CA THR A 46 4.81 -14.73 5.72
C THR A 46 5.65 -15.53 4.73
N GLU A 47 6.43 -14.84 3.91
CA GLU A 47 7.36 -15.41 2.94
C GLU A 47 8.70 -14.70 3.03
N SER A 48 9.79 -15.35 2.60
CA SER A 48 11.09 -14.68 2.49
C SER A 48 11.29 -13.97 1.15
N PHE A 49 10.64 -14.46 0.09
CA PHE A 49 10.54 -13.80 -1.20
C PHE A 49 9.41 -14.44 -2.02
N ILE A 50 8.94 -13.74 -3.04
CA ILE A 50 8.03 -14.24 -4.06
C ILE A 50 8.65 -13.94 -5.42
N HIS A 51 8.80 -14.96 -6.26
CA HIS A 51 9.29 -14.79 -7.63
C HIS A 51 8.35 -15.47 -8.62
N VAL A 52 7.94 -14.72 -9.66
CA VAL A 52 7.18 -15.23 -10.79
C VAL A 52 7.89 -14.88 -12.09
N ASP A 53 8.24 -15.89 -12.88
CA ASP A 53 8.89 -15.72 -14.18
C ASP A 53 7.99 -16.20 -15.32
N GLY A 54 6.98 -15.39 -15.66
CA GLY A 54 5.98 -15.65 -16.71
C GLY A 54 5.10 -16.89 -16.50
N ASN A 55 5.38 -17.74 -15.50
CA ASN A 55 4.63 -18.93 -15.16
C ASN A 55 4.11 -18.84 -13.73
N TRP A 56 2.79 -18.62 -13.63
CA TRP A 56 2.08 -18.45 -12.37
C TRP A 56 1.60 -19.78 -11.76
N THR A 57 1.77 -20.91 -12.44
CA THR A 57 1.15 -22.20 -12.04
C THR A 57 1.46 -22.57 -10.59
N LEU A 58 2.72 -22.45 -10.16
CA LEU A 58 3.10 -22.75 -8.78
C LEU A 58 2.60 -21.69 -7.80
N THR A 59 2.72 -20.41 -8.16
CA THR A 59 2.27 -19.28 -7.35
C THR A 59 0.78 -19.34 -7.09
N ALA A 60 -0.03 -19.64 -8.09
CA ALA A 60 -1.48 -19.77 -8.01
C ALA A 60 -1.96 -20.93 -7.11
N THR A 61 -1.08 -21.87 -6.73
CA THR A 61 -1.42 -22.91 -5.73
C THR A 61 -1.21 -22.45 -4.29
N LYS A 62 -0.57 -21.29 -4.07
CA LYS A 62 -0.26 -20.78 -2.73
C LYS A 62 -1.52 -20.23 -2.09
N ALA A 63 -1.67 -20.45 -0.78
CA ALA A 63 -2.86 -20.01 -0.03
C ALA A 63 -3.06 -18.49 0.01
N TRP A 64 -2.03 -17.71 -0.34
CA TRP A 64 -2.04 -16.25 -0.47
C TRP A 64 -2.17 -15.73 -1.91
N CYS A 65 -2.30 -16.65 -2.88
CA CYS A 65 -2.53 -16.34 -4.27
C CYS A 65 -3.87 -16.92 -4.73
N ASP A 66 -4.64 -16.15 -5.50
CA ASP A 66 -5.90 -16.59 -6.09
C ASP A 66 -5.98 -16.11 -7.56
N GLY A 67 -7.00 -16.56 -8.30
CA GLY A 67 -7.28 -16.13 -9.67
C GLY A 67 -6.55 -16.91 -10.76
N LEU A 68 -6.80 -16.53 -12.00
CA LEU A 68 -6.42 -17.27 -13.21
C LEU A 68 -5.57 -16.45 -14.20
N GLY A 69 -5.19 -15.22 -13.84
CA GLY A 69 -4.40 -14.34 -14.71
C GLY A 69 -5.18 -13.68 -15.85
N THR A 70 -6.50 -13.77 -15.85
CA THR A 70 -7.35 -13.12 -16.87
C THR A 70 -7.78 -11.73 -16.42
N TRP A 71 -8.28 -10.90 -17.33
CA TRP A 71 -8.79 -9.58 -16.96
C TRP A 71 -9.94 -9.65 -15.94
N GLN A 72 -10.80 -10.67 -16.04
CA GLN A 72 -11.93 -10.89 -15.13
C GLN A 72 -11.48 -11.55 -13.81
N GLU A 73 -10.45 -12.39 -13.86
CA GLU A 73 -9.93 -13.16 -12.74
C GLU A 73 -8.39 -13.02 -12.70
N PRO A 74 -7.87 -11.84 -12.33
CA PRO A 74 -6.43 -11.61 -12.27
C PRO A 74 -5.79 -12.47 -11.19
N TYR A 75 -4.51 -12.78 -11.31
CA TYR A 75 -3.77 -13.35 -10.19
C TYR A 75 -3.73 -12.35 -9.04
N VAL A 76 -4.08 -12.74 -7.82
CA VAL A 76 -4.13 -11.85 -6.67
C VAL A 76 -3.15 -12.33 -5.61
N ILE A 77 -2.02 -11.63 -5.47
CA ILE A 77 -1.11 -11.78 -4.33
C ILE A 77 -1.62 -10.84 -3.23
N GLU A 78 -2.11 -11.40 -2.13
CA GLU A 78 -2.70 -10.60 -1.05
C GLU A 78 -2.27 -11.02 0.36
N ASP A 79 -2.21 -10.02 1.24
CA ASP A 79 -2.06 -10.18 2.69
C ASP A 79 -0.77 -10.90 3.13
N VAL A 80 0.32 -10.67 2.37
CA VAL A 80 1.65 -11.27 2.62
C VAL A 80 2.62 -10.26 3.24
N THR A 81 3.29 -10.67 4.31
CA THR A 81 4.45 -9.97 4.85
C THR A 81 5.74 -10.65 4.35
N ILE A 82 6.65 -9.87 3.77
CA ILE A 82 7.96 -10.33 3.27
C ILE A 82 9.09 -9.58 3.98
N ASP A 83 9.95 -10.34 4.65
CA ASP A 83 11.29 -9.92 5.08
C ASP A 83 12.31 -10.54 4.12
N SER A 84 12.90 -9.70 3.28
CA SER A 84 13.80 -10.18 2.21
C SER A 84 15.24 -10.40 2.69
N GLY A 85 15.52 -10.29 3.99
CA GLY A 85 16.80 -10.66 4.59
C GLY A 85 18.01 -9.82 4.16
N GLY A 86 17.80 -8.66 3.56
CA GLY A 86 18.83 -7.73 3.10
C GLY A 86 19.41 -8.05 1.72
N THR A 87 18.75 -8.89 0.92
CA THR A 87 19.21 -9.24 -0.43
C THR A 87 18.06 -9.46 -1.40
N GLY A 88 18.29 -9.20 -2.68
CA GLY A 88 17.30 -9.42 -3.73
C GLY A 88 16.06 -8.53 -3.60
N SER A 89 15.06 -8.84 -4.42
CA SER A 89 13.74 -8.20 -4.36
C SER A 89 12.74 -9.05 -3.59
N GLY A 90 11.85 -8.44 -2.82
CA GLY A 90 10.91 -9.18 -1.99
C GLY A 90 9.78 -9.83 -2.79
N ILE A 91 9.09 -9.06 -3.64
CA ILE A 91 8.18 -9.58 -4.66
C ILE A 91 8.76 -9.22 -6.03
N PHE A 92 9.17 -10.23 -6.79
CA PHE A 92 9.66 -10.06 -8.15
C PHE A 92 8.72 -10.74 -9.13
N ILE A 93 8.08 -9.97 -10.00
CA ILE A 93 7.32 -10.51 -11.12
C ILE A 93 8.02 -10.09 -12.39
N ASN A 94 8.42 -11.07 -13.20
CA ASN A 94 8.96 -10.83 -14.50
C ASN A 94 8.30 -11.66 -15.61
N ASN A 95 8.45 -11.19 -16.84
CA ASN A 95 8.00 -11.87 -18.06
C ASN A 95 6.49 -12.19 -18.10
N SER A 96 5.67 -11.43 -17.36
CA SER A 96 4.20 -11.59 -17.30
C SER A 96 3.50 -10.48 -18.09
N LYS A 97 3.68 -10.46 -19.43
CA LYS A 97 3.12 -9.41 -20.30
C LYS A 97 1.66 -9.61 -20.69
N ASN A 98 1.18 -10.86 -20.59
CA ASN A 98 -0.16 -11.25 -21.02
C ASN A 98 -1.08 -11.61 -19.85
N ASP A 99 -0.53 -11.72 -18.64
CA ASP A 99 -1.25 -12.03 -17.41
C ASP A 99 -1.71 -10.74 -16.74
N TYR A 100 -2.89 -10.78 -16.13
CA TYR A 100 -3.39 -9.72 -15.26
C TYR A 100 -3.10 -10.10 -13.82
N PHE A 101 -2.56 -9.17 -13.04
CA PHE A 101 -2.24 -9.44 -11.64
C PHE A 101 -2.52 -8.25 -10.72
N ILE A 102 -2.77 -8.54 -9.46
CA ILE A 102 -2.98 -7.58 -8.39
C ILE A 102 -2.02 -7.96 -7.26
N ILE A 103 -1.21 -7.00 -6.82
CA ILE A 103 -0.47 -7.11 -5.55
C ILE A 103 -1.16 -6.15 -4.59
N ARG A 104 -1.77 -6.68 -3.52
CA ARG A 104 -2.49 -5.82 -2.57
C ARG A 104 -2.28 -6.18 -1.11
N ASN A 105 -2.27 -5.15 -0.27
CA ASN A 105 -2.16 -5.30 1.18
C ASN A 105 -0.94 -6.13 1.62
N CYS A 106 0.15 -6.06 0.85
CA CYS A 106 1.41 -6.70 1.20
C CYS A 106 2.31 -5.74 1.99
N THR A 107 3.12 -6.27 2.90
CA THR A 107 4.19 -5.52 3.57
C THR A 107 5.52 -6.12 3.16
N VAL A 108 6.39 -5.34 2.50
CA VAL A 108 7.68 -5.82 2.01
C VAL A 108 8.79 -4.93 2.52
N TYR A 109 9.73 -5.50 3.27
CA TYR A 109 10.84 -4.77 3.87
C TYR A 109 12.13 -5.58 3.82
N ASN A 110 13.24 -4.88 4.11
CA ASN A 110 14.58 -5.45 4.14
C ASN A 110 14.98 -6.09 2.78
N ALA A 111 14.48 -5.57 1.67
CA ALA A 111 14.93 -5.95 0.32
C ALA A 111 16.16 -5.17 -0.09
N GLY A 112 17.11 -5.87 -0.69
CA GLY A 112 18.11 -5.27 -1.56
C GLY A 112 19.54 -5.26 -1.06
N SER A 113 20.41 -5.71 -1.95
CA SER A 113 21.87 -5.52 -1.91
C SER A 113 22.42 -5.13 -3.30
N GLY A 114 21.65 -5.35 -4.37
CA GLY A 114 21.98 -5.02 -5.74
C GLY A 114 21.33 -3.73 -6.24
N THR A 115 21.87 -3.19 -7.34
CA THR A 115 21.49 -1.91 -7.93
C THR A 115 20.02 -1.81 -8.34
N TYR A 116 19.38 -2.94 -8.68
CA TYR A 116 17.99 -2.98 -9.17
C TYR A 116 17.08 -3.83 -8.28
N ASP A 117 17.45 -4.01 -7.02
CA ASP A 117 16.60 -4.68 -6.04
C ASP A 117 15.53 -3.73 -5.51
N ALA A 118 14.34 -4.26 -5.23
CA ALA A 118 13.24 -3.48 -4.69
C ALA A 118 12.36 -4.31 -3.74
N GLY A 119 11.57 -3.65 -2.90
CA GLY A 119 10.49 -4.33 -2.18
C GLY A 119 9.57 -5.06 -3.17
N ILE A 120 8.99 -4.33 -4.13
CA ILE A 120 8.28 -4.91 -5.26
C ILE A 120 9.00 -4.53 -6.56
N LYS A 121 9.48 -5.53 -7.30
CA LYS A 121 10.09 -5.36 -8.62
C LYS A 121 9.20 -5.96 -9.69
N LEU A 122 8.92 -5.17 -10.72
CA LEU A 122 8.26 -5.59 -11.95
C LEU A 122 9.24 -5.48 -13.11
N GLU A 123 9.37 -6.54 -13.91
CA GLU A 123 10.24 -6.53 -15.09
C GLU A 123 9.63 -7.21 -16.30
N ASN A 124 9.53 -6.54 -17.45
CA ASN A 124 8.83 -7.08 -18.62
C ASN A 124 7.39 -7.54 -18.28
N THR A 125 6.62 -6.70 -17.58
CA THR A 125 5.24 -7.03 -17.13
C THR A 125 4.23 -6.00 -17.60
N ASN A 126 2.99 -6.43 -17.82
CA ASN A 126 1.88 -5.52 -18.09
C ASN A 126 0.67 -5.87 -17.22
N ASN A 127 -0.32 -4.97 -17.20
CA ASN A 127 -1.65 -5.22 -16.64
C ASN A 127 -1.65 -5.55 -15.13
N GLY A 128 -0.64 -5.06 -14.40
CA GLY A 128 -0.55 -5.16 -12.95
C GLY A 128 -1.29 -4.03 -12.23
N THR A 129 -1.90 -4.32 -11.08
CA THR A 129 -2.39 -3.30 -10.14
C THR A 129 -1.72 -3.46 -8.79
N LEU A 130 -1.12 -2.38 -8.28
CA LEU A 130 -0.45 -2.35 -6.97
C LEU A 130 -1.24 -1.43 -6.04
N THR A 131 -1.89 -1.97 -5.02
CA THR A 131 -2.75 -1.17 -4.13
C THR A 131 -2.57 -1.51 -2.66
N ASN A 132 -2.50 -0.50 -1.80
CA ASN A 132 -2.37 -0.67 -0.34
C ASN A 132 -1.14 -1.49 0.10
N ASN A 133 -0.04 -1.44 -0.65
CA ASN A 133 1.21 -2.11 -0.26
C ASN A 133 2.08 -1.18 0.58
N ASN A 134 2.70 -1.73 1.63
CA ASN A 134 3.72 -1.05 2.40
C ASN A 134 5.10 -1.57 2.00
N CYS A 135 5.84 -0.79 1.19
CA CYS A 135 7.22 -1.09 0.81
C CYS A 135 8.24 -0.16 1.49
N SER A 136 7.92 0.34 2.69
CA SER A 136 8.86 1.12 3.50
C SER A 136 9.98 0.21 4.03
N ASN A 137 11.17 0.79 4.27
CA ASN A 137 12.35 0.08 4.77
C ASN A 137 12.99 -0.91 3.78
N ASN A 138 13.11 -0.50 2.51
CA ASN A 138 13.96 -1.16 1.52
C ASN A 138 15.10 -0.21 1.11
N PRO A 139 16.38 -0.56 1.31
CA PRO A 139 17.52 0.35 1.08
C PRO A 139 17.63 0.98 -0.32
N GLN A 140 17.18 0.28 -1.38
CA GLN A 140 17.27 0.77 -2.76
C GLN A 140 15.93 1.37 -3.22
N TYR A 141 14.97 0.52 -3.57
CA TYR A 141 13.66 0.95 -4.07
C TYR A 141 12.54 0.29 -3.28
N GLY A 142 11.48 1.04 -2.98
CA GLY A 142 10.24 0.45 -2.47
C GLY A 142 9.53 -0.34 -3.57
N ILE A 143 9.29 0.32 -4.71
CA ILE A 143 8.68 -0.27 -5.91
C ILE A 143 9.53 0.13 -7.12
N LEU A 144 9.90 -0.84 -7.96
CA LEU A 144 10.69 -0.62 -9.18
C LEU A 144 10.01 -1.28 -10.37
N LEU A 145 9.78 -0.51 -11.43
CA LEU A 145 9.39 -1.03 -12.75
C LEU A 145 10.62 -0.91 -13.66
N LEU A 146 11.09 -2.04 -14.18
CA LEU A 146 12.31 -2.13 -14.96
C LEU A 146 12.01 -2.79 -16.31
N ASN A 147 12.38 -2.15 -17.42
CA ASN A 147 12.26 -2.69 -18.78
C ASN A 147 10.82 -3.07 -19.21
N PHE A 148 10.36 -2.47 -20.33
CA PHE A 148 9.12 -2.88 -21.02
C PHE A 148 7.92 -3.16 -20.11
N CYS A 149 7.67 -2.26 -19.15
CA CYS A 149 6.55 -2.33 -18.23
C CYS A 149 5.45 -1.36 -18.68
N TYR A 150 4.28 -1.86 -19.08
CA TYR A 150 3.17 -1.03 -19.58
C TYR A 150 1.87 -1.32 -18.82
N ASN A 151 1.03 -0.31 -18.62
CA ASN A 151 -0.28 -0.46 -17.98
C ASN A 151 -0.22 -1.12 -16.59
N ASN A 152 0.79 -0.78 -15.79
CA ASN A 152 0.84 -1.12 -14.37
C ASN A 152 0.40 0.11 -13.57
N THR A 153 -0.60 -0.04 -12.69
CA THR A 153 -1.27 1.07 -11.99
C THR A 153 -1.15 0.98 -10.48
#